data_AF-A0A7S2YAJ6-F1
#
_entry.id   AF-A0A7S2YAJ6-F1
#
_cell.length_a   1.000
_cell.length_b   1.000
_cell.length_c   1.000
_cell.angle_alpha   90.00
_cell.angle_beta   90.00
_cell.angle_gamma   90.00
#
_symmetry.space_group_name_H-M   'P 1'
#
loop_
_entity.id
_entity.type
_entity.pdbx_description
1 polymer ?
#
loop_
_entity_poly.entity_id
_entity_poly.type
_entity_poly.pdbx_seq_one_letter_code
_entity_poly.pdbx_strand_id
1 'polypeptide(L)'
;DDQLEAADTSTTLPDDWDDQLEAAEEAQDTAQLLEMVTTCTTNGGNDEWTDATESSLDALFRIVKQGKTNDKMGVMIQTVYNALQAWQEEEAIVEVAVACWGTLAHQVATRDDKDESLDLPSSLDLSLLVTIMESFPDESTIQEQACLAVEGLALAHTPWKTALQALESTLKPQLQAAQNERINNERNKAYPGRAAQALDISLS
;
A
#
# COMPACT_ATOMS: atom_id res chain seq x y z
N ASP A 1 22.30 -44.25 15.35
CA ASP A 1 22.62 -43.03 14.59
C ASP A 1 21.74 -42.97 13.36
N ASP A 2 20.47 -42.65 13.58
CA ASP A 2 19.55 -42.28 12.51
C ASP A 2 19.84 -40.82 12.16
N GLN A 3 20.41 -40.62 10.98
CA GLN A 3 20.60 -39.28 10.42
C GLN A 3 19.22 -38.75 10.00
N LEU A 4 18.76 -37.73 10.72
CA LEU A 4 17.74 -36.81 10.24
C LEU A 4 18.28 -36.14 8.98
N GLU A 5 17.84 -36.59 7.80
CA GLU A 5 17.87 -35.75 6.61
C GLU A 5 16.94 -34.57 6.89
N ALA A 6 17.55 -33.43 7.22
CA ALA A 6 16.87 -32.16 7.13
C ALA A 6 16.46 -32.01 5.66
N ALA A 7 15.16 -32.04 5.40
CA ALA A 7 14.60 -31.71 4.11
C ALA A 7 15.15 -30.34 3.69
N ASP A 8 15.84 -30.33 2.56
CA ASP A 8 16.35 -29.15 1.89
C ASP A 8 15.18 -28.17 1.73
N THR A 9 15.18 -27.11 2.52
CA THR A 9 14.25 -25.99 2.35
C THR A 9 14.68 -25.30 1.07
N SER A 10 14.10 -25.75 -0.05
CA SER A 10 14.13 -25.11 -1.35
C SER A 10 14.24 -23.60 -1.17
N THR A 11 15.43 -23.06 -1.42
CA THR A 11 15.70 -21.64 -1.38
C THR A 11 15.11 -21.08 -2.66
N THR A 12 13.81 -20.83 -2.65
CA THR A 12 13.13 -20.22 -3.81
C THR A 12 13.83 -18.89 -4.09
N LEU A 13 14.41 -18.76 -5.28
CA LEU A 13 15.09 -17.54 -5.70
C LEU A 13 14.06 -16.56 -6.30
N PRO A 14 14.33 -15.25 -6.26
CA PRO A 14 13.46 -14.25 -6.87
C PRO A 14 13.22 -14.53 -8.38
N ASP A 15 14.25 -15.01 -9.09
CA ASP A 15 14.18 -15.35 -10.51
C ASP A 15 13.21 -16.52 -10.83
N ASP A 16 12.84 -17.35 -9.84
CA ASP A 16 11.94 -18.48 -10.04
C ASP A 16 10.45 -18.06 -10.00
N TRP A 17 10.17 -16.77 -9.79
CA TRP A 17 8.81 -16.27 -9.56
C TRP A 17 8.11 -15.74 -10.80
N ASP A 18 8.81 -15.40 -11.87
CA ASP A 18 8.18 -14.77 -13.05
C ASP A 18 7.02 -15.62 -13.60
N ASP A 19 7.26 -16.90 -13.88
CA ASP A 19 6.24 -17.83 -14.39
C ASP A 19 5.09 -18.04 -13.37
N GLN A 20 5.42 -18.05 -12.08
CA GLN A 20 4.42 -18.23 -11.02
C GLN A 20 3.55 -16.97 -10.87
N LEU A 21 4.16 -15.80 -10.98
CA LEU A 21 3.51 -14.49 -10.88
C LEU A 21 2.54 -14.30 -12.04
N GLU A 22 2.98 -14.58 -13.28
CA GLU A 22 2.12 -14.54 -14.46
C GLU A 22 0.93 -15.48 -14.30
N ALA A 23 1.18 -16.74 -13.90
CA ALA A 23 0.12 -17.71 -13.66
C ALA A 23 -0.87 -17.27 -12.55
N ALA A 24 -0.36 -16.70 -11.46
CA ALA A 24 -1.19 -16.20 -10.36
C ALA A 24 -2.03 -14.99 -10.79
N GLU A 25 -1.46 -14.06 -11.57
CA GLU A 25 -2.19 -12.92 -12.09
C GLU A 25 -3.29 -13.33 -13.07
N GLU A 26 -2.97 -14.21 -14.04
CA GLU A 26 -3.93 -14.73 -15.02
C GLU A 26 -5.10 -15.47 -14.34
N ALA A 27 -4.78 -16.30 -13.33
CA ALA A 27 -5.77 -17.04 -12.54
C ALA A 27 -6.52 -16.14 -11.55
N GLN A 28 -6.07 -14.90 -11.35
CA GLN A 28 -6.50 -13.98 -10.30
C GLN A 28 -6.39 -14.58 -8.89
N ASP A 29 -5.35 -15.38 -8.67
CA ASP A 29 -5.09 -16.03 -7.40
C ASP A 29 -4.50 -15.03 -6.39
N THR A 30 -5.40 -14.30 -5.72
CA THR A 30 -5.01 -13.35 -4.68
C THR A 30 -4.28 -14.03 -3.51
N ALA A 31 -4.52 -15.33 -3.25
CA ALA A 31 -3.82 -16.01 -2.17
C ALA A 31 -2.33 -16.18 -2.50
N GLN A 32 -2.04 -16.65 -3.72
CA GLN A 32 -0.67 -16.80 -4.21
C GLN A 32 0.07 -15.47 -4.28
N LEU A 33 -0.58 -14.41 -4.79
CA LEU A 33 0.04 -13.07 -4.84
C LEU A 33 0.34 -12.52 -3.44
N LEU A 34 -0.53 -12.76 -2.44
CA LEU A 34 -0.26 -12.35 -1.07
C LEU A 34 0.90 -13.14 -0.45
N GLU A 35 1.04 -14.42 -0.78
CA GLU A 35 2.18 -15.24 -0.37
C GLU A 35 3.49 -14.72 -0.98
N MET A 36 3.49 -14.39 -2.27
CA MET A 36 4.63 -13.77 -2.96
C MET A 36 5.03 -12.45 -2.31
N VAL A 37 4.09 -11.50 -2.16
CA VAL A 37 4.38 -10.21 -1.51
C VAL A 37 4.90 -10.43 -0.08
N THR A 38 4.34 -11.37 0.67
CA THR A 38 4.80 -11.69 2.03
C THR A 38 6.24 -12.20 2.02
N THR A 39 6.58 -13.14 1.14
CA THR A 39 7.93 -13.69 1.05
C THR A 39 8.94 -12.63 0.60
N CYS A 40 8.58 -11.79 -0.37
CA CYS A 40 9.35 -10.60 -0.75
C CYS A 40 9.60 -9.66 0.44
N THR A 41 8.54 -9.38 1.21
CA THR A 41 8.60 -8.52 2.40
C THR A 41 9.57 -9.06 3.45
N THR A 42 9.64 -10.39 3.64
CA THR A 42 10.61 -10.98 4.59
C THR A 42 12.07 -10.81 4.18
N ASN A 43 12.33 -10.50 2.91
CA ASN A 43 13.65 -10.22 2.35
C ASN A 43 13.88 -8.71 2.12
N GLY A 44 13.09 -7.85 2.77
CA GLY A 44 13.22 -6.39 2.67
C GLY A 44 14.64 -5.88 2.90
N GLY A 45 15.10 -5.00 2.00
CA GLY A 45 16.46 -4.44 2.02
C GLY A 45 17.52 -5.34 1.38
N ASN A 46 17.13 -6.45 0.74
CA ASN A 46 18.00 -7.19 -0.17
C ASN A 46 17.65 -6.84 -1.62
N ASP A 47 18.52 -6.09 -2.29
CA ASP A 47 18.36 -5.61 -3.67
C ASP A 47 18.00 -6.73 -4.68
N GLU A 48 18.39 -7.99 -4.42
CA GLU A 48 18.03 -9.14 -5.26
C GLU A 48 16.51 -9.39 -5.30
N TRP A 49 15.76 -8.90 -4.31
CA TRP A 49 14.31 -9.08 -4.20
C TRP A 49 13.50 -7.87 -4.67
N THR A 50 14.15 -6.77 -5.08
CA THR A 50 13.47 -5.52 -5.46
C THR A 50 12.50 -5.75 -6.62
N ASP A 51 12.98 -6.32 -7.73
CA ASP A 51 12.18 -6.55 -8.95
C ASP A 51 11.01 -7.52 -8.70
N ALA A 52 11.25 -8.59 -7.95
CA ALA A 52 10.22 -9.56 -7.58
C ALA A 52 9.15 -8.92 -6.67
N THR A 53 9.58 -8.03 -5.76
CA THR A 53 8.67 -7.30 -4.86
C THR A 53 7.79 -6.33 -5.63
N GLU A 54 8.40 -5.50 -6.48
CA GLU A 54 7.69 -4.55 -7.33
C GLU A 54 6.66 -5.31 -8.19
N SER A 55 7.09 -6.32 -8.94
CA SER A 55 6.24 -7.09 -9.84
C SER A 55 5.07 -7.77 -9.12
N SER A 56 5.31 -8.32 -7.92
CA SER A 56 4.28 -8.96 -7.10
C SER A 56 3.24 -7.96 -6.59
N LEU A 57 3.67 -6.79 -6.11
CA LEU A 57 2.76 -5.73 -5.67
C LEU A 57 1.96 -5.17 -6.84
N ASP A 58 2.57 -5.07 -8.01
CA ASP A 58 1.97 -4.50 -9.20
C ASP A 58 0.89 -5.44 -9.78
N ALA A 59 1.14 -6.75 -9.80
CA ALA A 59 0.13 -7.76 -10.10
C ALA A 59 -1.04 -7.73 -9.10
N LEU A 60 -0.74 -7.65 -7.79
CA LEU A 60 -1.77 -7.50 -6.77
C LEU A 60 -2.59 -6.22 -6.98
N PHE A 61 -1.94 -5.09 -7.26
CA PHE A 61 -2.58 -3.82 -7.51
C PHE A 61 -3.51 -3.87 -8.72
N ARG A 62 -3.11 -4.53 -9.82
CA ARG A 62 -3.95 -4.73 -11.00
C ARG A 62 -5.23 -5.52 -10.67
N ILE A 63 -5.16 -6.53 -9.81
CA ILE A 63 -6.35 -7.25 -9.34
C ILE A 63 -7.22 -6.35 -8.46
N VAL A 64 -6.61 -5.65 -7.50
CA VAL A 64 -7.33 -4.73 -6.61
C VAL A 64 -8.08 -3.70 -7.44
N LYS A 65 -7.44 -3.05 -8.41
CA LYS A 65 -8.04 -2.01 -9.26
C LYS A 65 -9.25 -2.48 -10.06
N GLN A 66 -9.38 -3.78 -10.33
CA GLN A 66 -10.57 -4.34 -11.00
C GLN A 66 -11.82 -4.37 -10.09
N GLY A 67 -11.70 -4.00 -8.81
CA GLY A 67 -12.82 -3.94 -7.88
C GLY A 67 -13.35 -5.32 -7.48
N LYS A 68 -12.54 -6.36 -7.64
CA LYS A 68 -12.85 -7.72 -7.16
C LYS A 68 -12.60 -7.76 -5.66
N THR A 69 -13.46 -7.07 -4.91
CA THR A 69 -13.44 -7.05 -3.45
C THR A 69 -13.68 -8.46 -2.95
N ASN A 70 -12.69 -9.05 -2.29
CA ASN A 70 -12.80 -10.35 -1.63
C ASN A 70 -12.96 -10.18 -0.10
N ASP A 71 -13.22 -11.29 0.57
CA ASP A 71 -13.28 -11.46 2.02
C ASP A 71 -11.92 -11.24 2.73
N LYS A 72 -10.83 -11.10 1.96
CA LYS A 72 -9.45 -10.94 2.46
C LYS A 72 -8.97 -9.49 2.49
N MET A 73 -9.86 -8.51 2.44
CA MET A 73 -9.51 -7.08 2.38
C MET A 73 -8.54 -6.65 3.49
N GLY A 74 -8.81 -7.05 4.74
CA GLY A 74 -7.92 -6.73 5.86
C GLY A 74 -6.53 -7.33 5.73
N VAL A 75 -6.45 -8.58 5.26
CA VAL A 75 -5.17 -9.27 4.99
C VAL A 75 -4.41 -8.53 3.88
N MET A 76 -5.07 -8.17 2.78
CA MET A 76 -4.43 -7.42 1.69
C MET A 76 -3.88 -6.07 2.17
N ILE A 77 -4.66 -5.33 2.96
CA ILE A 77 -4.21 -4.04 3.53
C ILE A 77 -2.99 -4.25 4.44
N GLN A 78 -3.02 -5.25 5.32
CA GLN A 78 -1.89 -5.54 6.20
C GLN A 78 -0.65 -5.98 5.43
N THR A 79 -0.79 -6.82 4.41
CA THR A 79 0.31 -7.29 3.57
C THR A 79 0.96 -6.14 2.81
N VAL A 80 0.17 -5.27 2.17
CA VAL A 80 0.69 -4.08 1.45
C VAL A 80 1.37 -3.12 2.43
N TYR A 81 0.79 -2.90 3.61
CA TYR A 81 1.41 -2.08 4.65
C TYR A 81 2.76 -2.64 5.12
N ASN A 82 2.85 -3.96 5.34
CA ASN A 82 4.11 -4.59 5.75
C ASN A 82 5.17 -4.48 4.65
N ALA A 83 4.80 -4.66 3.38
CA ALA A 83 5.69 -4.47 2.24
C ALA A 83 6.22 -3.03 2.20
N LEU A 84 5.32 -2.05 2.36
CA LEU A 84 5.69 -0.64 2.39
C LEU A 84 6.65 -0.30 3.54
N GLN A 85 6.50 -0.91 4.71
CA GLN A 85 7.44 -0.74 5.82
C GLN A 85 8.83 -1.32 5.51
N ALA A 86 8.87 -2.50 4.87
CA ALA A 86 10.12 -3.20 4.58
C ALA A 86 10.93 -2.53 3.46
N TRP A 87 10.24 -1.85 2.53
CA TRP A 87 10.80 -1.30 1.30
C TRP A 87 10.64 0.22 1.18
N GLN A 88 10.56 0.92 2.32
CA GLN A 88 10.26 2.36 2.38
C GLN A 88 11.29 3.27 1.68
N GLU A 89 12.46 2.74 1.32
CA GLU A 89 13.55 3.46 0.62
C GLU A 89 13.54 3.22 -0.90
N GLU A 90 12.79 2.22 -1.37
CA GLU A 90 12.74 1.83 -2.79
C GLU A 90 11.57 2.52 -3.49
N GLU A 91 11.87 3.58 -4.25
CA GLU A 91 10.89 4.46 -4.92
C GLU A 91 9.79 3.70 -5.68
N ALA A 92 10.18 2.75 -6.54
CA ALA A 92 9.24 2.01 -7.38
C ALA A 92 8.27 1.16 -6.53
N ILE A 93 8.79 0.50 -5.49
CA ILE A 93 7.99 -0.29 -4.55
C ILE A 93 7.07 0.62 -3.73
N VAL A 94 7.57 1.75 -3.25
CA VAL A 94 6.79 2.75 -2.50
C VAL A 94 5.62 3.26 -3.34
N GLU A 95 5.86 3.62 -4.60
CA GLU A 95 4.82 4.12 -5.52
C GLU A 95 3.67 3.11 -5.64
N VAL A 96 3.97 1.86 -5.99
CA VAL A 96 2.95 0.83 -6.20
C VAL A 96 2.27 0.42 -4.90
N ALA A 97 3.01 0.28 -3.80
CA ALA A 97 2.44 -0.10 -2.51
C ALA A 97 1.49 0.97 -1.97
N VAL A 98 1.85 2.26 -2.06
CA VAL A 98 0.97 3.37 -1.63
C VAL A 98 -0.27 3.45 -2.51
N ALA A 99 -0.13 3.30 -3.83
CA ALA A 99 -1.27 3.27 -4.75
C ALA A 99 -2.23 2.11 -4.45
N CYS A 100 -1.68 0.92 -4.19
CA CYS A 100 -2.45 -0.26 -3.83
C CYS A 100 -3.17 -0.08 -2.50
N TRP A 101 -2.47 0.44 -1.47
CA TRP A 101 -3.04 0.68 -0.16
C TRP A 101 -4.19 1.70 -0.21
N GLY A 102 -4.01 2.80 -0.93
CA GLY A 102 -5.06 3.81 -1.12
C GLY A 102 -6.27 3.26 -1.87
N THR A 103 -6.05 2.40 -2.87
CA THR A 103 -7.13 1.78 -3.64
C THR A 103 -7.92 0.78 -2.79
N LEU A 104 -7.25 -0.06 -2.00
CA LEU A 104 -7.91 -0.95 -1.04
C LEU A 104 -8.75 -0.15 -0.03
N ALA A 105 -8.19 0.91 0.54
CA ALA A 105 -8.91 1.77 1.47
C ALA A 105 -10.13 2.43 0.81
N HIS A 106 -10.00 2.93 -0.42
CA HIS A 106 -11.12 3.51 -1.15
C HIS A 106 -12.25 2.49 -1.39
N GLN A 107 -11.91 1.23 -1.72
CA GLN A 107 -12.91 0.18 -1.88
C GLN A 107 -13.65 -0.13 -0.58
N VAL A 108 -12.95 -0.11 0.56
CA VAL A 108 -13.60 -0.21 1.88
C VAL A 108 -14.56 0.96 2.09
N ALA A 109 -14.15 2.19 1.76
CA ALA A 109 -14.98 3.38 1.93
C ALA A 109 -16.25 3.39 1.05
N THR A 110 -16.18 2.80 -0.15
CA THR A 110 -17.29 2.79 -1.11
C THR A 110 -18.12 1.51 -1.11
N ARG A 111 -17.86 0.56 -0.21
CA ARG A 111 -18.66 -0.66 -0.10
C ARG A 111 -20.06 -0.34 0.42
N ASP A 112 -21.06 -0.73 -0.37
CA ASP A 112 -22.49 -0.55 -0.04
C ASP A 112 -22.94 -1.51 1.07
N ASP A 113 -22.27 -2.66 1.20
CA ASP A 113 -22.50 -3.61 2.27
C ASP A 113 -21.77 -3.15 3.54
N LYS A 114 -22.55 -2.60 4.48
CA LYS A 114 -22.12 -2.35 5.86
C LYS A 114 -21.90 -3.66 6.64
N ASP A 115 -21.35 -4.66 5.98
CA ASP A 115 -21.02 -5.91 6.61
C ASP A 115 -19.86 -5.66 7.58
N GLU A 116 -20.18 -5.64 8.87
CA GLU A 116 -19.23 -5.47 9.98
C GLU A 116 -18.20 -6.63 10.05
N SER A 117 -18.25 -7.56 9.09
CA SER A 117 -17.42 -8.77 8.99
C SER A 117 -16.04 -8.54 8.39
N LEU A 118 -15.74 -7.35 7.85
CA LEU A 118 -14.39 -7.06 7.37
C LEU A 118 -13.42 -6.98 8.55
N ASP A 119 -12.54 -7.97 8.65
CA ASP A 119 -11.45 -8.03 9.63
C ASP A 119 -10.34 -7.02 9.26
N LEU A 120 -10.65 -5.72 9.37
CA LEU A 120 -9.72 -4.65 9.06
C LEU A 120 -8.68 -4.51 10.19
N PRO A 121 -7.40 -4.27 9.84
CA PRO A 121 -6.37 -4.07 10.85
C PRO A 121 -6.70 -2.83 11.70
N SER A 122 -6.89 -3.06 13.00
CA SER A 122 -7.27 -2.02 13.97
C SER A 122 -6.10 -1.08 14.33
N SER A 123 -4.85 -1.50 14.08
CA SER A 123 -3.64 -0.73 14.36
C SER A 123 -2.68 -0.74 13.17
N LEU A 124 -2.77 0.29 12.33
CA LEU A 124 -1.74 0.64 11.35
C LEU A 124 -1.04 1.91 11.84
N ASP A 125 0.29 1.97 11.76
CA ASP A 125 1.01 3.22 12.03
C ASP A 125 0.94 4.11 10.78
N LEU A 126 -0.06 4.99 10.78
CA LEU A 126 -0.34 5.88 9.65
C LEU A 126 0.68 7.03 9.56
N SER A 127 1.61 7.16 10.51
CA SER A 127 2.73 8.10 10.38
C SER A 127 3.66 7.74 9.22
N LEU A 128 3.66 6.46 8.79
CA LEU A 128 4.39 5.99 7.63
C LEU A 128 4.08 6.79 6.35
N LEU A 129 2.81 7.17 6.13
CA LEU A 129 2.44 8.00 4.97
C LEU A 129 3.08 9.38 5.02
N VAL A 130 3.18 9.98 6.20
CA VAL A 130 3.85 11.28 6.38
C VAL A 130 5.33 11.13 6.10
N THR A 131 5.96 10.08 6.64
CA THR A 131 7.37 9.76 6.38
C THR A 131 7.64 9.59 4.89
N ILE A 132 6.80 8.86 4.16
CA ILE A 132 6.94 8.69 2.71
C ILE A 132 6.83 10.03 1.98
N MET A 133 5.84 10.86 2.34
CA MET A 133 5.71 12.19 1.73
C MET A 133 6.91 13.09 2.00
N GLU A 134 7.59 12.91 3.12
CA GLU A 134 8.82 13.62 3.49
C GLU A 134 10.07 13.08 2.78
N SER A 135 10.17 11.77 2.62
CA SER A 135 11.31 11.10 1.98
C SER A 135 11.33 11.27 0.46
N PHE A 136 10.17 11.40 -0.18
CA PHE A 136 10.04 11.52 -1.64
C PHE A 136 9.41 12.85 -2.06
N PRO A 137 9.97 14.02 -1.67
CA PRO A 137 9.33 15.32 -1.90
C PRO A 137 9.28 15.71 -3.38
N ASP A 138 10.22 15.21 -4.18
CA ASP A 138 10.34 15.54 -5.60
C ASP A 138 9.58 14.55 -6.50
N GLU A 139 9.09 13.43 -5.94
CA GLU A 139 8.37 12.40 -6.68
C GLU A 139 6.87 12.69 -6.73
N SER A 140 6.47 13.43 -7.78
CA SER A 140 5.08 13.86 -7.98
C SER A 140 4.10 12.68 -7.91
N THR A 141 4.42 11.53 -8.49
CA THR A 141 3.52 10.36 -8.48
C THR A 141 3.32 9.83 -7.06
N ILE A 142 4.39 9.67 -6.27
CA ILE A 142 4.29 9.25 -4.87
C ILE A 142 3.46 10.25 -4.06
N GLN A 143 3.66 11.55 -4.25
CA GLN A 143 2.87 12.58 -3.55
C GLN A 143 1.38 12.49 -3.93
N GLU A 144 1.06 12.25 -5.20
CA GLU A 144 -0.30 12.04 -5.67
C GLU A 144 -0.95 10.80 -5.02
N GLN A 145 -0.24 9.66 -5.04
CA GLN A 145 -0.74 8.40 -4.46
C GLN A 145 -0.88 8.50 -2.94
N ALA A 146 0.06 9.16 -2.25
CA ALA A 146 -0.02 9.39 -0.81
C ALA A 146 -1.26 10.22 -0.45
N CYS A 147 -1.58 11.27 -1.22
CA CYS A 147 -2.80 12.04 -1.00
C CYS A 147 -4.07 11.20 -1.18
N LEU A 148 -4.11 10.37 -2.23
CA LEU A 148 -5.24 9.45 -2.46
C LEU A 148 -5.34 8.38 -1.36
N ALA A 149 -4.22 7.89 -0.85
CA ALA A 149 -4.20 6.94 0.26
C ALA A 149 -4.71 7.57 1.56
N VAL A 150 -4.29 8.80 1.88
CA VAL A 150 -4.81 9.56 3.04
C VAL A 150 -6.32 9.75 2.93
N GLU A 151 -6.82 10.16 1.75
CA GLU A 151 -8.26 10.29 1.51
C GLU A 151 -8.99 8.95 1.70
N GLY A 152 -8.51 7.88 1.05
CA GLY A 152 -9.11 6.55 1.14
C GLY A 152 -9.19 6.05 2.57
N LEU A 153 -8.09 6.13 3.33
CA LEU A 153 -8.02 5.69 4.72
C LEU A 153 -8.94 6.49 5.65
N ALA A 154 -9.01 7.82 5.45
CA ALA A 154 -9.86 8.70 6.23
C ALA A 154 -11.36 8.42 5.99
N LEU A 155 -11.74 7.98 4.79
CA LEU A 155 -13.12 7.65 4.46
C LEU A 155 -13.48 6.19 4.82
N ALA A 156 -12.50 5.29 4.82
CA ALA A 156 -12.71 3.86 4.99
C ALA A 156 -13.12 3.44 6.41
N HIS A 157 -12.41 3.95 7.42
CA HIS A 157 -12.47 3.37 8.75
C HIS A 157 -12.21 4.45 9.83
N THR A 158 -13.17 4.66 10.73
CA THR A 158 -13.12 5.71 11.76
C THR A 158 -11.85 5.69 12.62
N PRO A 159 -11.33 4.52 13.06
CA PRO A 159 -10.03 4.45 13.74
C PRO A 159 -8.87 5.01 12.90
N TRP A 160 -8.81 4.73 11.60
CA TRP A 160 -7.76 5.26 10.72
C TRP A 160 -7.90 6.76 10.52
N LYS A 161 -9.14 7.27 10.33
CA LYS A 161 -9.39 8.72 10.31
C LYS A 161 -8.89 9.40 11.58
N THR A 162 -9.25 8.85 12.74
CA THR A 162 -8.81 9.38 14.05
C THR A 162 -7.29 9.39 14.17
N ALA A 163 -6.62 8.33 13.72
CA ALA A 163 -5.16 8.23 13.72
C ALA A 163 -4.51 9.25 12.78
N LEU A 164 -5.04 9.46 11.58
CA LEU A 164 -4.57 10.50 10.65
C LEU A 164 -4.79 11.92 11.20
N GLN A 165 -5.94 12.18 11.84
CA GLN A 165 -6.21 13.47 12.48
C GLN A 165 -5.24 13.76 13.62
N ALA A 166 -4.81 12.73 14.38
CA ALA A 166 -3.79 12.89 15.41
C ALA A 166 -2.41 13.30 14.83
N LEU A 167 -2.19 13.11 13.53
CA LEU A 167 -0.99 13.51 12.79
C LEU A 167 -1.14 14.86 12.08
N GLU A 168 -2.21 15.62 12.32
CA GLU A 168 -2.49 16.88 11.59
C GLU A 168 -1.28 17.83 11.53
N SER A 169 -0.53 17.97 12.62
CA SER A 169 0.61 18.91 12.71
C SER A 169 1.75 18.60 11.74
N THR A 170 1.92 17.33 11.35
CA THR A 170 2.95 16.90 10.38
C THR A 170 2.35 16.64 9.01
N LEU A 171 1.14 16.09 8.92
CA LEU A 171 0.46 15.80 7.66
C LEU A 171 0.02 17.06 6.91
N LYS A 172 -0.52 18.07 7.61
CA LYS A 172 -1.02 19.30 6.96
C LYS A 172 0.05 20.02 6.13
N PRO A 173 1.28 20.26 6.64
CA PRO A 173 2.37 20.81 5.82
C PRO A 173 2.68 19.99 4.56
N GLN A 174 2.65 18.66 4.65
CA GLN A 174 2.89 17.80 3.49
C GLN A 174 1.78 17.93 2.44
N LEU A 175 0.51 17.99 2.87
CA LEU A 175 -0.62 18.23 1.95
C LEU A 175 -0.54 19.62 1.29
N GLN A 176 -0.12 20.65 2.02
CA GLN A 176 0.09 21.99 1.45
C GLN A 176 1.22 22.01 0.43
N ALA A 177 2.35 21.37 0.73
CA ALA A 177 3.48 21.27 -0.20
C ALA A 177 3.11 20.45 -1.44
N ALA A 178 2.40 19.32 -1.27
CA ALA A 178 1.88 18.54 -2.39
C ALA A 178 0.97 19.38 -3.30
N GLN A 179 0.08 20.20 -2.73
CA GLN A 179 -0.86 21.03 -3.49
C GLN A 179 -0.16 22.13 -4.31
N ASN A 180 0.80 22.81 -3.68
CA ASN A 180 1.36 24.05 -4.21
C ASN A 180 2.64 23.84 -5.02
N GLU A 181 3.42 22.81 -4.69
CA GLU A 181 4.82 22.70 -5.11
C GLU A 181 5.15 21.36 -5.76
N ARG A 182 4.73 20.23 -5.17
CA ARG A 182 5.26 18.90 -5.54
C ARG A 182 4.44 18.15 -6.59
N ILE A 183 3.12 18.33 -6.61
CA ILE A 183 2.26 17.72 -7.63
C ILE A 183 2.26 18.60 -8.88
N ASN A 184 2.85 18.10 -9.96
CA ASN A 184 3.02 18.86 -11.19
C ASN A 184 1.80 18.79 -12.12
N ASN A 185 0.98 17.74 -12.02
CA ASN A 185 -0.21 17.60 -12.83
C ASN A 185 -1.36 18.45 -12.27
N GLU A 186 -1.77 19.48 -13.00
CA GLU A 186 -2.85 20.41 -12.62
C GLU A 186 -4.18 19.71 -12.29
N ARG A 187 -4.47 18.56 -12.91
CA ARG A 187 -5.68 17.78 -12.59
C ARG A 187 -5.60 17.13 -11.21
N ASN A 188 -4.39 16.79 -10.76
CA ASN A 188 -4.14 16.01 -9.55
C ASN A 188 -3.85 16.92 -8.34
N LYS A 189 -3.62 18.23 -8.55
CA LYS A 189 -3.53 19.25 -7.48
C LYS A 189 -4.79 19.36 -6.60
N ALA A 190 -5.90 18.76 -7.01
CA ALA A 190 -7.10 18.64 -6.17
C ALA A 190 -6.97 17.57 -5.08
N TYR A 191 -6.07 16.58 -5.21
CA TYR A 191 -5.99 15.44 -4.29
C TYR A 191 -5.62 15.82 -2.85
N PRO A 192 -4.65 16.71 -2.59
CA PRO A 192 -4.37 17.14 -1.22
C PRO A 192 -5.59 17.82 -0.56
N GLY A 193 -6.35 18.60 -1.33
CA GLY A 193 -7.57 19.23 -0.85
C GLY A 193 -8.67 18.22 -0.49
N ARG A 194 -8.82 17.14 -1.28
CA ARG A 194 -9.74 16.04 -0.97
C ARG A 194 -9.33 15.28 0.28
N ALA A 195 -8.04 14.97 0.42
CA ALA A 195 -7.48 14.34 1.61
C ALA A 195 -7.73 15.19 2.88
N ALA A 196 -7.45 16.49 2.80
CA ALA A 196 -7.71 17.42 3.89
C ALA A 196 -9.20 17.51 4.24
N GLN A 197 -10.08 17.55 3.23
CA GLN A 197 -11.52 17.53 3.43
C GLN A 197 -11.99 16.24 4.14
N ALA A 198 -11.46 15.08 3.74
CA ALA A 198 -11.79 13.80 4.38
C ALA A 198 -11.39 13.76 5.87
N LEU A 199 -10.34 14.52 6.24
CA LEU A 199 -9.84 14.66 7.61
C LEU A 199 -10.43 15.85 8.37
N ASP A 200 -11.32 16.64 7.77
CA ASP A 200 -11.85 17.88 8.35
C ASP A 200 -10.75 18.94 8.66
N ILE A 201 -9.68 18.98 7.87
CA ILE A 201 -8.53 19.91 7.99
C ILE A 201 -8.65 21.03 6.96
N SER A 202 -8.30 22.26 7.34
CA SER A 202 -8.17 23.39 6.40
C SER A 202 -6.73 23.53 5.89
N LEU A 203 -6.53 23.59 4.56
CA LEU A 203 -5.24 23.85 3.92
C LEU A 203 -4.93 25.35 3.72
N SER A 204 -5.86 26.23 4.13
CA SER A 204 -5.70 27.70 4.08
C SER A 204 -4.42 28.21 4.71
#